data_AF-A0A535JIB1-F1
#
_entry.id   AF-A0A535JIB1-F1
#
_cell.length_a   1.000
_cell.length_b   1.000
_cell.length_c   1.000
_cell.angle_alpha   90.00
_cell.angle_beta   90.00
_cell.angle_gamma   90.00
#
_symmetry.space_group_name_H-M   'P 1'
#
loop_
_entity.id
_entity.type
_entity.pdbx_description
1 polymer ?
#
loop_
_entity_poly.entity_id
_entity_poly.type
_entity_poly.pdbx_seq_one_letter_code
_entity_poly.pdbx_strand_id
1 'polypeptide(L)'
;MGKRRMQVRQQVRKVQPKAAAAPTKGQTKRQRERFVQGGGMLQGYAPDFVLRVGYVSIGIAVVCLAVIAALLIFLPPVYGFPVAIAAAVAWVLPIALLASFVGPGFRLALKDRKAEARLVQGQLMGAASVSTSVGLGMLMVQTRGGVEQYLVPPARLKQVPGNQVSVVLTVTPNLRHVRSVGIMGQRMVGRVEPPVPAVMKRVQLLPLLTPIALSLAAVIGDDAVALAPISPMPLHAVLAVLAGAALAGAVYGASFLLQRRMMAEVQSLVPKS
;
A
#
# COMPACT_ATOMS: atom_id res chain seq x y z
N MET A 1 19.58 -16.64 -68.31
CA MET A 1 18.67 -15.48 -68.43
C MET A 1 17.59 -15.54 -67.34
N GLY A 2 17.62 -14.54 -66.43
CA GLY A 2 16.55 -14.01 -65.57
C GLY A 2 15.51 -14.93 -64.89
N LYS A 3 15.82 -15.48 -63.70
CA LYS A 3 14.79 -15.93 -62.74
C LYS A 3 14.41 -14.79 -61.79
N ARG A 4 13.09 -14.57 -61.68
CA ARG A 4 12.33 -13.63 -60.83
C ARG A 4 13.01 -13.28 -59.49
N ARG A 5 13.30 -11.99 -59.27
CA ARG A 5 13.41 -11.41 -57.92
C ARG A 5 12.00 -11.07 -57.44
N MET A 6 11.43 -11.94 -56.61
CA MET A 6 10.23 -11.61 -55.83
C MET A 6 10.63 -10.79 -54.59
N GLN A 7 9.95 -9.66 -54.43
CA GLN A 7 9.97 -8.77 -53.29
C GLN A 7 9.63 -9.53 -52.00
N VAL A 8 10.54 -9.52 -51.02
CA VAL A 8 10.19 -9.82 -49.63
C VAL A 8 9.91 -8.48 -48.94
N ARG A 9 8.63 -8.08 -49.02
CA ARG A 9 8.06 -6.98 -48.24
C ARG A 9 8.14 -7.36 -46.76
N GLN A 10 9.12 -6.81 -46.05
CA GLN A 10 9.21 -6.91 -44.59
C GLN A 10 7.93 -6.33 -43.98
N GLN A 11 7.00 -7.22 -43.63
CA GLN A 11 5.91 -6.92 -42.71
C GLN A 11 6.52 -6.75 -41.32
N VAL A 12 7.01 -5.53 -41.04
CA VAL A 12 7.23 -5.05 -39.69
C VAL A 12 5.86 -4.98 -39.03
N ARG A 13 5.46 -6.07 -38.36
CA ARG A 13 4.26 -6.11 -37.53
C ARG A 13 4.51 -5.16 -36.36
N LYS A 14 4.09 -3.91 -36.53
CA LYS A 14 3.95 -2.92 -35.45
C LYS A 14 3.13 -3.58 -34.35
N VAL A 15 3.81 -4.09 -33.32
CA VAL A 15 3.18 -4.45 -32.06
C VAL A 15 2.81 -3.13 -31.42
N GLN A 16 1.60 -2.66 -31.71
CA GLN A 16 1.00 -1.56 -30.97
C GLN A 16 1.10 -1.91 -29.47
N PRO A 17 1.63 -1.03 -28.61
CA PRO A 17 1.56 -1.26 -27.18
C PRO A 17 0.07 -1.40 -26.85
N LYS A 18 -0.32 -2.61 -26.45
CA LYS A 18 -1.69 -2.92 -26.05
C LYS A 18 -2.04 -1.93 -24.95
N ALA A 19 -2.85 -0.94 -25.29
CA ALA A 19 -3.35 0.05 -24.35
C ALA A 19 -3.83 -0.70 -23.10
N ALA A 20 -3.37 -0.26 -21.93
CA ALA A 20 -3.76 -0.84 -20.66
C ALA A 20 -5.29 -0.96 -20.66
N ALA A 21 -5.80 -2.19 -20.57
CA ALA A 21 -7.22 -2.44 -20.62
C ALA A 21 -7.89 -1.60 -19.52
N ALA A 22 -8.85 -0.76 -19.91
CA ALA A 22 -9.62 0.03 -18.96
C ALA A 22 -10.22 -0.91 -17.91
N PRO A 23 -10.08 -0.61 -16.60
CA PRO A 23 -10.50 -1.53 -15.54
C PRO A 23 -12.01 -1.75 -15.64
N THR A 24 -12.40 -2.96 -16.03
CA THR A 24 -13.81 -3.35 -16.11
C THR A 24 -14.36 -3.45 -14.68
N LYS A 25 -15.60 -2.98 -14.43
CA LYS A 25 -16.19 -2.83 -13.07
C LYS A 25 -16.16 -4.11 -12.18
N GLY A 26 -15.95 -5.30 -12.74
CA GLY A 26 -15.77 -6.56 -11.98
C GLY A 26 -14.31 -6.98 -11.72
N GLN A 27 -13.33 -6.44 -12.46
CA GLN A 27 -11.91 -6.71 -12.24
C GLN A 27 -11.41 -6.07 -10.94
N THR A 28 -11.96 -4.92 -10.56
CA THR A 28 -11.58 -4.19 -9.35
C THR A 28 -11.90 -4.92 -8.06
N LYS A 29 -13.05 -5.63 -7.97
CA LYS A 29 -13.39 -6.43 -6.76
C LYS A 29 -12.44 -7.62 -6.60
N ARG A 30 -12.25 -8.42 -7.66
CA ARG A 30 -11.30 -9.55 -7.65
C ARG A 30 -9.86 -9.09 -7.41
N GLN A 31 -9.45 -7.94 -7.96
CA GLN A 31 -8.14 -7.35 -7.68
C GLN A 31 -8.00 -6.92 -6.21
N ARG A 32 -9.02 -6.29 -5.62
CA ARG A 32 -9.04 -5.93 -4.20
C ARG A 32 -8.97 -7.15 -3.30
N GLU A 33 -9.74 -8.20 -3.60
CA GLU A 33 -9.71 -9.45 -2.85
C GLU A 33 -8.33 -10.10 -2.93
N ARG A 34 -7.71 -10.15 -4.11
CA ARG A 34 -6.34 -10.66 -4.28
C ARG A 34 -5.30 -9.81 -3.54
N PHE A 35 -5.48 -8.49 -3.50
CA PHE A 35 -4.61 -7.58 -2.76
C PHE A 35 -4.71 -7.85 -1.25
N VAL A 36 -5.93 -7.92 -0.70
CA VAL A 36 -6.15 -8.24 0.71
C VAL A 36 -5.66 -9.66 1.06
N GLN A 37 -5.90 -10.63 0.18
CA GLN A 37 -5.41 -12.01 0.34
C GLN A 37 -3.88 -12.10 0.29
N GLY A 38 -3.21 -11.19 -0.44
CA GLY A 38 -1.76 -11.08 -0.50
C GLY A 38 -1.11 -10.34 0.68
N GLY A 39 -1.89 -9.86 1.65
CA GLY A 39 -1.41 -9.11 2.81
C GLY A 39 -1.57 -7.59 2.70
N GLY A 40 -2.23 -7.13 1.64
CA GLY A 40 -2.54 -5.72 1.42
C GLY A 40 -1.27 -4.86 1.36
N MET A 41 -1.25 -3.78 2.13
CA MET A 41 -0.12 -2.85 2.18
C MET A 41 1.15 -3.46 2.78
N LEU A 42 1.04 -4.58 3.50
CA LEU A 42 2.16 -5.25 4.16
C LEU A 42 2.71 -6.42 3.34
N GLN A 43 2.23 -6.61 2.10
CA GLN A 43 2.79 -7.58 1.18
C GLN A 43 4.28 -7.29 0.90
N GLY A 44 5.10 -8.33 0.90
CA GLY A 44 6.53 -8.26 0.61
C GLY A 44 7.43 -7.91 1.81
N TYR A 45 6.84 -7.44 2.91
CA TYR A 45 7.61 -7.14 4.13
C TYR A 45 7.97 -8.40 4.90
N ALA A 46 9.07 -8.32 5.65
CA ALA A 46 9.52 -9.42 6.50
C ALA A 46 8.42 -9.78 7.52
N PRO A 47 8.11 -11.08 7.72
CA PRO A 47 7.09 -11.50 8.69
C PRO A 47 7.33 -10.94 10.09
N ASP A 48 8.57 -10.91 10.57
CA ASP A 48 8.91 -10.38 11.90
C ASP A 48 8.60 -8.89 12.04
N PHE A 49 8.84 -8.11 10.98
CA PHE A 49 8.49 -6.69 10.95
C PHE A 49 6.97 -6.50 10.99
N VAL A 50 6.24 -7.27 10.18
CA VAL A 50 4.77 -7.22 10.14
C VAL A 50 4.17 -7.62 11.49
N LEU A 51 4.74 -8.60 12.18
CA LEU A 51 4.31 -8.99 13.53
C LEU A 51 4.49 -7.86 14.54
N ARG A 52 5.65 -7.19 14.54
CA ARG A 52 5.89 -6.02 15.43
C ARG A 52 4.88 -4.91 15.17
N VAL A 53 4.64 -4.57 13.90
CA VAL A 53 3.62 -3.56 13.52
C VAL A 53 2.22 -3.99 13.97
N GLY A 54 1.89 -5.28 13.86
CA GLY A 54 0.64 -5.83 14.36
C GLY A 54 0.46 -5.68 15.87
N TYR A 55 1.50 -6.01 16.66
CA TYR A 55 1.45 -5.84 18.12
C TYR A 55 1.33 -4.38 18.54
N VAL A 56 2.05 -3.46 17.88
CA VAL A 56 1.91 -2.02 18.12
C VAL A 56 0.49 -1.56 17.78
N SER A 57 -0.06 -2.02 16.66
CA SER A 57 -1.45 -1.70 16.27
C SER A 57 -2.49 -2.20 17.28
N ILE A 58 -2.28 -3.39 17.87
CA ILE A 58 -3.14 -3.91 18.95
C ILE A 58 -3.04 -3.00 20.18
N GLY A 59 -1.83 -2.58 20.57
CA GLY A 59 -1.64 -1.64 21.67
C GLY A 59 -2.39 -0.32 21.47
N ILE A 60 -2.30 0.26 20.26
CA ILE A 60 -3.05 1.48 19.91
C ILE A 60 -4.56 1.24 19.98
N ALA A 61 -5.05 0.12 19.47
CA ALA A 61 -6.48 -0.21 19.53
C ALA A 61 -6.98 -0.32 20.98
N VAL A 62 -6.19 -0.91 21.88
CA VAL A 62 -6.50 -0.97 23.32
C VAL A 62 -6.56 0.44 23.94
N VAL A 63 -5.63 1.33 23.58
CA VAL A 63 -5.67 2.73 24.04
C VAL A 63 -6.93 3.43 23.53
N CYS A 64 -7.31 3.25 22.26
CA CYS A 64 -8.55 3.81 21.73
C CYS A 64 -9.79 3.30 22.49
N LEU A 65 -9.84 2.00 22.83
CA LEU A 65 -10.92 1.43 23.64
C LEU A 65 -10.96 2.02 25.07
N ALA A 66 -9.80 2.25 25.68
CA ALA A 66 -9.71 2.88 26.99
C ALA A 66 -10.23 4.33 26.94
N VAL A 67 -9.93 5.08 25.87
CA VAL A 67 -10.47 6.44 25.68
C VAL A 67 -12.00 6.40 25.47
N ILE A 68 -12.51 5.48 24.65
CA ILE A 68 -13.96 5.29 24.48
C ILE A 68 -14.63 5.04 25.84
N ALA A 69 -14.07 4.14 26.65
CA ALA A 69 -14.60 3.87 27.99
C ALA A 69 -14.55 5.12 28.89
N ALA A 70 -13.46 5.88 28.88
CA ALA A 70 -13.34 7.12 29.63
C ALA A 70 -14.39 8.16 29.20
N LEU A 71 -14.60 8.35 27.90
CA LEU A 71 -15.61 9.27 27.38
C LEU A 71 -17.02 8.84 27.83
N LEU A 72 -17.35 7.55 27.77
CA LEU A 72 -18.66 7.07 28.19
C LEU A 72 -18.91 7.13 29.71
N ILE A 73 -17.85 7.20 30.53
CA ILE A 73 -17.96 7.29 31.99
C ILE A 73 -17.99 8.75 32.46
N PHE A 74 -17.09 9.59 31.92
CA PHE A 74 -16.84 10.93 32.46
C PHE A 74 -17.58 12.07 31.73
N LEU A 75 -17.95 11.89 30.46
CA LEU A 75 -18.63 12.94 29.67
C LEU A 75 -20.14 13.07 29.96
N PRO A 76 -20.92 11.97 30.18
CA PRO A 76 -22.37 12.08 30.40
C PRO A 76 -22.79 12.96 31.59
N PRO A 77 -22.11 12.95 32.75
CA PRO A 77 -22.47 13.82 33.88
C PRO A 77 -22.42 15.31 33.57
N VAL A 78 -21.61 15.73 32.59
CA VAL A 78 -21.37 17.14 32.28
C VAL A 78 -22.11 17.58 31.01
N TYR A 79 -22.03 16.77 29.95
CA TYR A 79 -22.52 17.15 28.60
C TYR A 79 -23.65 16.24 28.09
N GLY A 80 -24.02 15.21 28.85
CA GLY A 80 -25.08 14.26 28.50
C GLY A 80 -24.61 13.11 27.61
N PHE A 81 -25.41 12.04 27.58
CA PHE A 81 -25.14 10.82 26.82
C PHE A 81 -24.98 11.03 25.30
N PRO A 82 -25.78 11.88 24.61
CA PRO A 82 -25.65 12.06 23.17
C PRO A 82 -24.26 12.51 22.73
N VAL A 83 -23.64 13.41 23.49
CA VAL A 83 -22.30 13.95 23.22
C VAL A 83 -21.24 12.88 23.50
N ALA A 84 -21.38 12.14 24.62
CA ALA A 84 -20.48 11.04 24.94
C ALA A 84 -20.46 9.95 23.86
N ILE A 85 -21.63 9.62 23.28
CA ILE A 85 -21.74 8.65 22.19
C ILE A 85 -21.10 9.19 20.91
N ALA A 86 -21.33 10.45 20.55
CA ALA A 86 -20.70 11.08 19.38
C ALA A 86 -19.16 10.99 19.45
N ALA A 87 -18.58 11.40 20.58
CA ALA A 87 -17.15 11.32 20.82
C ALA A 87 -16.63 9.88 20.80
N ALA A 88 -17.32 8.95 21.46
CA ALA A 88 -16.96 7.53 21.43
C ALA A 88 -16.93 6.95 20.01
N VAL A 89 -17.86 7.34 19.14
CA VAL A 89 -17.93 6.85 17.75
C VAL A 89 -16.73 7.34 16.94
N ALA A 90 -16.23 8.56 17.16
CA ALA A 90 -15.05 9.07 16.46
C ALA A 90 -13.81 8.19 16.70
N TRP A 91 -13.64 7.67 17.91
CA TRP A 91 -12.54 6.78 18.30
C TRP A 91 -12.62 5.36 17.73
N VAL A 92 -13.77 4.96 17.16
CA VAL A 92 -13.89 3.69 16.42
C VAL A 92 -13.14 3.75 15.08
N LEU A 93 -13.04 4.94 14.47
CA LEU A 93 -12.41 5.11 13.16
C LEU A 93 -10.93 4.69 13.13
N PRO A 94 -10.04 5.16 14.05
CA PRO A 94 -8.67 4.66 14.15
C PRO A 94 -8.58 3.12 14.24
N ILE A 95 -9.46 2.49 15.05
CA ILE A 95 -9.50 1.04 15.22
C ILE A 95 -9.84 0.35 13.90
N ALA A 96 -10.88 0.83 13.20
CA ALA A 96 -11.33 0.28 11.93
C ALA A 96 -10.26 0.39 10.83
N LEU A 97 -9.51 1.50 10.79
CA LEU A 97 -8.42 1.69 9.84
C LEU A 97 -7.25 0.76 10.15
N LEU A 98 -6.81 0.66 11.41
CA LEU A 98 -5.76 -0.27 11.83
C LEU A 98 -6.12 -1.72 11.47
N ALA A 99 -7.35 -2.14 11.78
CA ALA A 99 -7.85 -3.47 11.45
C ALA A 99 -7.83 -3.73 9.93
N SER A 100 -8.21 -2.73 9.13
CA SER A 100 -8.28 -2.84 7.66
C SER A 100 -6.91 -2.88 6.99
N PHE A 101 -5.96 -2.04 7.44
CA PHE A 101 -4.64 -1.92 6.83
C PHE A 101 -3.63 -2.94 7.33
N VAL A 102 -3.67 -3.27 8.63
CA VAL A 102 -2.67 -4.13 9.29
C VAL A 102 -3.18 -5.56 9.45
N GLY A 103 -4.48 -5.74 9.71
CA GLY A 103 -5.08 -7.05 9.99
C GLY A 103 -4.79 -8.13 8.94
N PRO A 104 -4.99 -7.87 7.63
CA PRO A 104 -4.71 -8.87 6.60
C PRO A 104 -3.24 -9.32 6.60
N GLY A 105 -2.29 -8.38 6.67
CA GLY A 105 -0.86 -8.67 6.71
C GLY A 105 -0.45 -9.41 7.98
N PHE A 106 -0.93 -8.97 9.14
CA PHE A 106 -0.65 -9.59 10.43
C PHE A 106 -1.09 -11.05 10.48
N ARG A 107 -2.30 -11.35 9.99
CA ARG A 107 -2.81 -12.72 9.91
C ARG A 107 -1.93 -13.62 9.03
N LEU A 108 -1.43 -13.10 7.91
CA LEU A 108 -0.53 -13.86 7.03
C LEU A 108 0.87 -14.00 7.62
N ALA A 109 1.37 -13.00 8.34
CA ALA A 109 2.66 -13.07 9.04
C ALA A 109 2.66 -14.19 10.10
N LEU A 110 1.56 -14.33 10.85
CA LEU A 110 1.38 -15.42 11.82
C LEU A 110 1.41 -16.81 11.16
N LYS A 111 0.88 -16.94 9.94
CA LYS A 111 0.96 -18.17 9.15
C LYS A 111 2.37 -18.42 8.63
N ASP A 112 3.03 -17.39 8.11
CA ASP A 112 4.39 -17.47 7.58
C ASP A 112 5.44 -17.82 8.64
N ARG A 113 5.20 -17.51 9.92
CA ARG A 113 6.09 -17.93 11.02
C ARG A 113 6.20 -19.45 11.14
N LYS A 114 5.14 -20.19 10.79
CA LYS A 114 5.08 -21.66 10.89
C LYS A 114 5.37 -22.36 9.57
N ALA A 115 5.51 -21.61 8.48
CA ALA A 115 5.62 -22.16 7.14
C ALA A 115 7.07 -22.16 6.65
N GLU A 116 7.43 -23.20 5.91
CA GLU A 116 8.73 -23.28 5.25
C GLU A 116 8.80 -22.32 4.06
N ALA A 117 10.01 -21.82 3.80
CA ALA A 117 10.22 -20.92 2.68
C ALA A 117 10.16 -21.67 1.35
N ARG A 118 9.47 -21.09 0.38
CA ARG A 118 9.34 -21.64 -0.97
C ARG A 118 10.49 -21.15 -1.85
N LEU A 119 11.09 -22.08 -2.60
CA LEU A 119 12.05 -21.75 -3.64
C LEU A 119 11.30 -21.49 -4.96
N VAL A 120 11.55 -20.33 -5.55
CA VAL A 120 11.00 -19.92 -6.84
C VAL A 120 12.15 -19.71 -7.80
N GLN A 121 12.17 -20.51 -8.87
CA GLN A 121 13.21 -20.45 -9.89
C GLN A 121 12.63 -19.94 -11.20
N GLY A 122 13.34 -19.03 -11.88
CA GLY A 122 12.93 -18.54 -13.18
C GLY A 122 13.89 -17.54 -13.79
N GLN A 123 13.53 -16.99 -14.96
CA GLN A 123 14.32 -15.98 -15.67
C GLN A 123 13.96 -14.58 -15.19
N LEU A 124 14.95 -13.75 -14.86
CA LEU A 124 14.72 -12.34 -14.55
C LEU A 124 14.25 -11.61 -15.82
N MET A 125 13.04 -11.05 -15.78
CA MET A 125 12.52 -10.20 -16.86
C MET A 125 12.80 -8.72 -16.64
N GLY A 126 12.87 -8.31 -15.38
CA GLY A 126 13.09 -6.93 -15.02
C GLY A 126 13.14 -6.72 -13.52
N ALA A 127 13.76 -5.62 -13.12
CA ALA A 127 13.76 -5.17 -11.75
C ALA A 127 13.54 -3.65 -11.73
N ALA A 128 12.85 -3.16 -10.71
CA ALA A 128 12.57 -1.76 -10.47
C ALA A 128 12.92 -1.41 -9.02
N SER A 129 13.56 -0.26 -8.80
CA SER A 129 13.85 0.26 -7.44
C SER A 129 12.61 0.83 -6.76
N VAL A 130 11.52 0.97 -7.50
CA VAL A 130 10.23 1.52 -7.07
C VAL A 130 9.18 0.44 -7.19
N SER A 131 8.37 0.27 -6.16
CA SER A 131 7.19 -0.60 -6.19
C SER A 131 5.96 0.11 -5.62
N THR A 132 4.84 -0.61 -5.60
CA THR A 132 3.59 -0.19 -4.95
C THR A 132 3.68 -0.19 -3.42
N SER A 133 4.68 -0.86 -2.84
CA SER A 133 4.92 -0.91 -1.40
C SER A 133 6.07 0.01 -1.02
N VAL A 134 5.86 0.80 0.03
CA VAL A 134 6.83 1.78 0.53
C VAL A 134 8.17 1.10 0.83
N GLY A 135 9.27 1.65 0.30
CA GLY A 135 10.62 1.16 0.62
C GLY A 135 10.97 -0.23 0.06
N LEU A 136 10.10 -0.85 -0.74
CA LEU A 136 10.39 -2.10 -1.47
C LEU A 136 10.58 -1.81 -2.95
N GLY A 137 11.51 -2.52 -3.57
CA GLY A 137 11.63 -2.62 -5.02
C GLY A 137 10.74 -3.73 -5.57
N MET A 138 10.70 -3.86 -6.90
CA MET A 138 9.96 -4.89 -7.59
C MET A 138 10.90 -5.73 -8.44
N LEU A 139 10.66 -7.03 -8.48
CA LEU A 139 11.40 -7.97 -9.31
C LEU A 139 10.40 -8.85 -10.07
N MET A 140 10.56 -8.89 -11.39
CA MET A 140 9.71 -9.67 -12.29
C MET A 140 10.48 -10.93 -12.74
N VAL A 141 9.93 -12.10 -12.41
CA VAL A 141 10.50 -13.40 -12.80
C VAL A 141 9.54 -14.13 -13.71
N GLN A 142 10.04 -14.59 -14.85
CA GLN A 142 9.35 -15.55 -15.69
C GLN A 142 9.61 -16.96 -15.13
N THR A 143 8.59 -17.52 -14.49
CA THR A 143 8.57 -18.90 -14.00
C THR A 143 7.87 -19.81 -15.01
N ARG A 144 7.88 -21.13 -14.77
CA ARG A 144 7.11 -22.09 -15.58
C ARG A 144 5.60 -21.81 -15.56
N GLY A 145 5.10 -21.17 -14.49
CA GLY A 145 3.68 -20.79 -14.34
C GLY A 145 3.32 -19.43 -14.92
N GLY A 146 4.27 -18.74 -15.56
CA GLY A 146 4.08 -17.40 -16.11
C GLY A 146 4.93 -16.34 -15.39
N VAL A 147 4.61 -15.07 -15.63
CA VAL A 147 5.35 -13.92 -15.09
C VAL A 147 4.83 -13.58 -13.68
N GLU A 148 5.70 -13.72 -12.70
CA GLU A 148 5.42 -13.41 -11.30
C GLU A 148 6.16 -12.14 -10.87
N GLN A 149 5.48 -11.31 -10.06
CA GLN A 149 6.04 -10.10 -9.47
C GLN A 149 6.29 -10.32 -7.98
N TYR A 150 7.51 -10.01 -7.54
CA TYR A 150 7.94 -10.09 -6.16
C TYR A 150 8.38 -8.71 -5.67
N LEU A 151 8.02 -8.39 -4.43
CA LEU A 151 8.46 -7.17 -3.75
C LEU A 151 9.73 -7.51 -2.96
N VAL A 152 10.80 -6.77 -3.23
CA VAL A 152 12.15 -7.12 -2.80
C VAL A 152 12.78 -5.98 -2.00
N PRO A 153 13.40 -6.25 -0.85
CA PRO A 153 14.12 -5.23 -0.10
C PRO A 153 15.27 -4.62 -0.94
N PRO A 154 15.58 -3.32 -0.79
CA PRO A 154 16.63 -2.64 -1.58
C PRO A 154 18.00 -3.32 -1.48
N ALA A 155 18.36 -3.84 -0.30
CA ALA A 155 19.61 -4.56 -0.09
C ALA A 155 19.75 -5.82 -0.97
N ARG A 156 18.63 -6.48 -1.27
CA ARG A 156 18.57 -7.67 -2.13
C ARG A 156 18.46 -7.28 -3.60
N LEU A 157 17.79 -6.17 -3.90
CA LEU A 157 17.66 -5.65 -5.26
C LEU A 157 19.03 -5.27 -5.86
N LYS A 158 19.95 -4.75 -5.05
CA LYS A 158 21.33 -4.43 -5.47
C LYS A 158 22.12 -5.65 -5.96
N GLN A 159 21.74 -6.84 -5.52
CA GLN A 159 22.39 -8.09 -5.93
C GLN A 159 21.92 -8.52 -7.32
N VAL A 160 20.80 -7.98 -7.80
CA VAL A 160 20.15 -8.41 -9.04
C VAL A 160 20.83 -7.75 -10.25
N PRO A 161 21.34 -8.53 -11.22
CA PRO A 161 22.00 -8.00 -12.41
C PRO A 161 20.99 -7.30 -13.34
N GLY A 162 21.47 -6.38 -14.16
CA GLY A 162 20.65 -5.68 -15.17
C GLY A 162 20.32 -6.51 -16.41
N ASN A 163 20.83 -7.74 -16.50
CA ASN A 163 20.68 -8.63 -17.65
C ASN A 163 19.62 -9.73 -17.38
N GLN A 164 19.10 -10.37 -18.43
CA GLN A 164 18.25 -11.55 -18.30
C GLN A 164 19.07 -12.72 -17.78
N VAL A 165 18.92 -13.04 -16.49
CA VAL A 165 19.65 -14.11 -15.82
C VAL A 165 18.67 -14.99 -15.05
N SER A 166 18.96 -16.29 -14.99
CA SER A 166 18.23 -17.21 -14.12
C SER A 166 18.43 -16.82 -12.67
N VAL A 167 17.34 -16.66 -11.92
CA VAL A 167 17.35 -16.31 -10.50
C VAL A 167 16.59 -17.35 -9.69
N VAL A 168 17.07 -17.58 -8.47
CA VAL A 168 16.42 -18.41 -7.46
C VAL A 168 16.06 -17.51 -6.28
N LEU A 169 14.78 -17.40 -6.00
CA LEU A 169 14.26 -16.63 -4.88
C LEU A 169 13.83 -17.58 -3.77
N THR A 170 14.24 -17.28 -2.53
CA THR A 170 13.66 -17.92 -1.35
C THR A 170 12.60 -17.00 -0.79
N VAL A 171 11.34 -17.41 -0.83
CA VAL A 171 10.18 -16.54 -0.58
C VAL A 171 9.28 -17.14 0.49
N THR A 172 8.70 -16.31 1.37
CA THR A 172 7.64 -16.78 2.27
C THR A 172 6.34 -17.04 1.53
N PRO A 173 5.58 -18.10 1.88
CA PRO A 173 4.46 -18.54 1.05
C PRO A 173 3.28 -17.55 1.03
N ASN A 174 2.99 -16.86 2.13
CA ASN A 174 1.82 -15.99 2.23
C ASN A 174 2.13 -14.52 1.92
N LEU A 175 3.05 -13.90 2.67
CA LEU A 175 3.41 -12.48 2.46
C LEU A 175 4.26 -12.25 1.22
N ARG A 176 4.74 -13.32 0.57
CA ARG A 176 5.65 -13.27 -0.58
C ARG A 176 6.92 -12.45 -0.31
N HIS A 177 7.40 -12.49 0.93
CA HIS A 177 8.62 -11.81 1.32
C HIS A 177 9.83 -12.55 0.78
N VAL A 178 10.69 -11.84 0.03
CA VAL A 178 11.92 -12.41 -0.52
C VAL A 178 13.03 -12.39 0.55
N ARG A 179 13.34 -13.56 1.13
CA ARG A 179 14.40 -13.76 2.12
C ARG A 179 15.78 -13.69 1.49
N SER A 180 15.97 -14.35 0.35
CA SER A 180 17.24 -14.38 -0.39
C SER A 180 17.02 -14.42 -1.90
N VAL A 181 18.01 -13.88 -2.63
CA VAL A 181 18.08 -13.88 -4.08
C VAL A 181 19.40 -14.53 -4.46
N GLY A 182 19.34 -15.68 -5.11
CA GLY A 182 20.47 -16.35 -5.73
C GLY A 182 20.46 -16.10 -7.23
N ILE A 183 21.63 -15.88 -7.82
CA ILE A 183 21.81 -15.67 -9.26
C ILE A 183 22.44 -16.94 -9.80
N MET A 184 21.82 -17.54 -10.82
CA MET A 184 22.36 -18.68 -11.54
C MET A 184 22.86 -18.20 -12.91
N GLY A 185 24.10 -17.73 -12.97
CA GLY A 185 24.73 -17.26 -14.22
C GLY A 185 26.04 -16.51 -14.00
N GLN A 186 26.88 -16.45 -15.04
CA GLN A 186 28.29 -16.03 -14.94
C GLN A 186 28.59 -14.54 -15.20
N ARG A 187 27.61 -13.68 -15.52
CA ARG A 187 27.89 -12.27 -15.86
C ARG A 187 27.00 -11.30 -15.08
N MET A 188 27.56 -10.72 -14.01
CA MET A 188 26.97 -9.57 -13.35
C MET A 188 27.27 -8.32 -14.18
N VAL A 189 26.29 -7.85 -14.94
CA VAL A 189 26.32 -6.47 -15.46
C VAL A 189 25.71 -5.58 -14.37
N GLY A 190 26.49 -4.63 -13.87
CA GLY A 190 26.05 -3.64 -12.91
C GLY A 190 24.80 -2.93 -13.43
N ARG A 191 23.72 -3.00 -12.67
CA ARG A 191 22.48 -2.31 -13.02
C ARG A 191 22.64 -0.83 -12.68
N VAL A 192 22.55 0.03 -13.70
CA VAL A 192 22.38 1.47 -13.47
C VAL A 192 20.94 1.65 -12.99
N GLU A 193 20.78 1.94 -11.70
CA GLU A 193 19.47 2.29 -11.17
C GLU A 193 19.05 3.64 -11.76
N PRO A 194 17.89 3.74 -12.42
CA PRO A 194 17.38 5.05 -12.81
C PRO A 194 17.16 5.87 -11.53
N PRO A 195 17.60 7.15 -11.50
CA PRO A 195 17.44 7.99 -10.32
C PRO A 195 15.95 8.10 -9.99
N VAL A 196 15.56 7.62 -8.80
CA VAL A 196 14.17 7.71 -8.36
C VAL A 196 13.88 9.16 -7.98
N PRO A 197 12.96 9.86 -8.66
CA PRO A 197 12.61 11.22 -8.30
C PRO A 197 12.14 11.29 -6.85
N ALA A 198 12.58 12.30 -6.10
CA ALA A 198 12.17 12.48 -4.70
C ALA A 198 10.64 12.57 -4.55
N VAL A 199 9.96 13.10 -5.57
CA VAL A 199 8.49 13.18 -5.67
C VAL A 199 7.85 11.78 -5.59
N MET A 200 8.44 10.77 -6.24
CA MET A 200 7.91 9.41 -6.23
C MET A 200 7.96 8.77 -4.84
N LYS A 201 9.02 9.03 -4.06
CA LYS A 201 9.13 8.59 -2.66
C LYS A 201 8.04 9.22 -1.78
N ARG A 202 7.75 10.50 -2.01
CA ARG A 202 6.69 11.22 -1.28
C ARG A 202 5.29 10.70 -1.65
N VAL A 203 5.03 10.41 -2.93
CA VAL A 203 3.74 9.85 -3.39
C VAL A 203 3.47 8.49 -2.76
N GLN A 204 4.50 7.66 -2.59
CA GLN A 204 4.37 6.35 -1.93
C GLN A 204 3.94 6.45 -0.46
N LEU A 205 4.21 7.57 0.23
CA LEU A 205 3.81 7.75 1.63
C LEU A 205 2.36 8.17 1.80
N LEU A 206 1.73 8.77 0.78
CA LEU A 206 0.37 9.30 0.88
C LEU A 206 -0.68 8.26 1.27
N PRO A 207 -0.67 7.02 0.74
CA PRO A 207 -1.60 5.97 1.15
C PRO A 207 -1.49 5.58 2.63
N LEU A 208 -0.36 5.86 3.29
CA LEU A 208 -0.16 5.62 4.72
C LEU A 208 -0.49 6.85 5.57
N LEU A 209 -0.03 8.03 5.14
CA LEU A 209 -0.21 9.27 5.90
C LEU A 209 -1.65 9.78 5.86
N THR A 210 -2.35 9.60 4.74
CA THR A 210 -3.72 10.12 4.58
C THR A 210 -4.70 9.49 5.58
N PRO A 211 -4.77 8.16 5.75
CA PRO A 211 -5.64 7.55 6.76
C PRO A 211 -5.31 7.98 8.20
N ILE A 212 -4.01 8.14 8.52
CA ILE A 212 -3.56 8.57 9.86
C ILE A 212 -3.99 10.02 10.11
N ALA A 213 -3.70 10.92 9.18
CA ALA A 213 -4.09 12.33 9.30
C ALA A 213 -5.61 12.48 9.36
N LEU A 214 -6.35 11.69 8.57
CA LEU A 214 -7.81 11.69 8.56
C LEU A 214 -8.37 11.23 9.91
N SER A 215 -7.84 10.14 10.49
CA SER A 215 -8.32 9.65 11.78
C SER A 215 -8.03 10.62 12.92
N LEU A 216 -6.84 11.24 12.91
CA LEU A 216 -6.49 12.27 13.89
C LEU A 216 -7.38 13.51 13.75
N ALA A 217 -7.61 13.98 12.53
CA ALA A 217 -8.47 15.14 12.29
C ALA A 217 -9.93 14.89 12.70
N ALA A 218 -10.45 13.68 12.45
CA ALA A 218 -11.79 13.30 12.90
C ALA A 218 -11.90 13.33 14.42
N VAL A 219 -10.96 12.68 15.12
CA VAL A 219 -10.96 12.60 16.59
C VAL A 219 -10.75 13.97 17.23
N ILE A 220 -9.75 14.73 16.77
CA ILE A 220 -9.46 16.07 17.32
C ILE A 220 -10.63 17.02 17.09
N GLY A 221 -11.26 16.99 15.91
CA GLY A 221 -12.40 17.84 15.60
C GLY A 221 -13.63 17.53 16.44
N ASP A 222 -13.91 16.24 16.63
CA ASP A 222 -15.03 15.80 17.45
C ASP A 222 -14.78 16.12 18.94
N ASP A 223 -13.66 15.68 19.51
CA ASP A 223 -13.33 15.86 20.93
C ASP A 223 -13.24 17.35 21.31
N ALA A 224 -12.70 18.22 20.43
CA ALA A 224 -12.63 19.65 20.69
C ALA A 224 -14.01 20.29 20.84
N VAL A 225 -14.99 19.84 20.05
CA VAL A 225 -16.37 20.33 20.13
C VAL A 225 -17.14 19.62 21.24
N ALA A 226 -16.90 18.33 21.48
CA ALA A 226 -17.52 17.57 22.56
C ALA A 226 -17.20 18.15 23.95
N LEU A 227 -16.00 18.71 24.13
CA LEU A 227 -15.57 19.38 25.37
C LEU A 227 -16.00 20.85 25.45
N ALA A 228 -16.57 21.42 24.38
CA ALA A 228 -17.03 22.79 24.38
C ALA A 228 -18.37 22.93 25.15
N PRO A 229 -18.59 24.04 25.89
CA PRO A 229 -19.84 24.28 26.59
C PRO A 229 -20.93 24.74 25.61
N ILE A 230 -21.57 23.79 24.91
CA ILE A 230 -22.60 24.06 23.90
C ILE A 230 -23.95 23.52 24.40
N SER A 231 -25.01 24.30 24.19
CA SER A 231 -26.39 23.90 24.49
C SER A 231 -27.31 24.30 23.32
N PRO A 232 -28.37 23.53 23.01
CA PRO A 232 -28.85 22.32 23.69
C PRO A 232 -28.13 21.02 23.26
N MET A 233 -28.22 19.97 24.08
CA MET A 233 -27.48 18.69 23.90
C MET A 233 -27.59 18.04 22.51
N PRO A 234 -28.77 17.98 21.84
CA PRO A 234 -28.85 17.37 20.51
C PRO A 234 -28.06 18.16 19.47
N LEU A 235 -28.10 19.49 19.55
CA LEU A 235 -27.32 20.36 18.67
C LEU A 235 -25.82 20.18 18.94
N HIS A 236 -25.43 20.09 20.22
CA HIS A 236 -24.04 19.85 20.61
C HIS A 236 -23.48 18.56 20.01
N ALA A 237 -24.21 17.45 20.13
CA ALA A 237 -23.80 16.16 19.56
C ALA A 237 -23.69 16.22 18.02
N VAL A 238 -24.63 16.88 17.34
CA VAL A 238 -24.57 17.07 15.88
C VAL A 238 -23.37 17.91 15.48
N LEU A 239 -23.08 18.99 16.21
CA LEU A 239 -21.93 19.85 15.94
C LEU A 239 -20.60 19.11 16.15
N ALA A 240 -20.49 18.25 17.15
CA ALA A 240 -19.29 17.43 17.37
C ALA A 240 -19.00 16.53 16.16
N VAL A 241 -20.00 15.76 15.73
CA VAL A 241 -19.88 14.88 14.57
C VAL A 241 -19.56 15.67 13.30
N LEU A 242 -20.23 16.80 13.08
CA LEU A 242 -20.00 17.65 11.91
C LEU A 242 -18.59 18.27 11.91
N ALA A 243 -18.07 18.68 13.07
CA ALA A 243 -16.73 19.23 13.17
C ALA A 243 -15.66 18.17 12.86
N GLY A 244 -15.78 16.97 13.44
CA GLY A 244 -14.90 15.85 13.11
C GLY A 244 -14.97 15.47 11.63
N ALA A 245 -16.18 15.37 11.07
CA ALA A 245 -16.39 15.04 9.65
C ALA A 245 -15.85 16.14 8.71
N ALA A 246 -16.04 17.42 9.05
CA ALA A 246 -15.56 18.54 8.25
C ALA A 246 -14.02 18.58 8.22
N LEU A 247 -13.35 18.41 9.37
CA LEU A 247 -11.88 18.36 9.42
C LEU A 247 -11.34 17.13 8.68
N ALA A 248 -11.94 15.96 8.86
CA ALA A 248 -11.57 14.76 8.12
C ALA A 248 -11.73 14.95 6.59
N GLY A 249 -12.85 15.56 6.18
CA GLY A 249 -13.14 15.92 4.79
C GLY A 249 -12.12 16.91 4.22
N ALA A 250 -11.72 17.92 4.99
CA ALA A 250 -10.69 18.88 4.60
C ALA A 250 -9.32 18.20 4.42
N VAL A 251 -8.93 17.30 5.33
CA VAL A 251 -7.68 16.52 5.21
C VAL A 251 -7.71 15.63 3.98
N TYR A 252 -8.84 14.95 3.72
CA TYR A 252 -9.01 14.14 2.52
C TYR A 252 -8.90 14.97 1.25
N GLY A 253 -9.59 16.12 1.19
CA GLY A 253 -9.55 17.04 0.05
C GLY A 253 -8.14 17.58 -0.21
N ALA A 254 -7.44 18.03 0.83
CA ALA A 254 -6.06 18.50 0.73
C ALA A 254 -5.11 17.40 0.23
N SER A 255 -5.25 16.18 0.78
CA SER A 255 -4.46 15.02 0.38
C SER A 255 -4.71 14.63 -1.09
N PHE A 256 -5.97 14.69 -1.54
CA PHE A 256 -6.34 14.42 -2.92
C PHE A 256 -5.74 15.43 -3.90
N LEU A 257 -5.81 16.73 -3.58
CA LEU A 257 -5.20 17.78 -4.41
C LEU A 257 -3.68 17.66 -4.47
N LEU A 258 -3.03 17.36 -3.34
CA LEU A 258 -1.60 17.12 -3.27
C LEU A 258 -1.21 15.91 -4.14
N GLN A 259 -1.94 14.79 -4.00
CA GLN A 259 -1.70 13.58 -4.78
C GLN A 259 -1.83 13.86 -6.29
N ARG A 260 -2.86 14.62 -6.70
CA ARG A 260 -3.06 15.00 -8.10
C ARG A 260 -1.91 15.84 -8.63
N ARG A 261 -1.45 16.83 -7.87
CA ARG A 261 -0.30 17.68 -8.24
C ARG A 261 0.98 16.86 -8.38
N MET A 262 1.27 16.00 -7.40
CA MET A 262 2.48 15.19 -7.43
C MET A 262 2.47 14.14 -8.55
N MET A 263 1.31 13.59 -8.90
CA MET A 263 1.19 12.70 -10.06
C MET A 263 1.46 13.43 -11.37
N ALA A 264 1.00 14.68 -11.50
CA ALA A 264 1.32 15.50 -12.67
C ALA A 264 2.83 15.80 -12.78
N GLU A 265 3.49 16.07 -11.65
CA GLU A 265 4.95 16.23 -11.57
C GLU A 265 5.70 14.93 -11.92
N VAL A 266 5.18 13.76 -11.54
CA VAL A 266 5.80 12.48 -11.94
C VAL A 266 5.63 12.23 -13.43
N GLN A 267 4.46 12.52 -14.01
CA GLN A 267 4.20 12.32 -15.44
C GLN A 267 5.05 13.22 -16.34
N SER A 268 5.39 14.44 -15.89
CA SER A 268 6.27 15.34 -16.65
C SER A 268 7.74 14.89 -16.67
N LEU A 269 8.15 14.05 -15.72
CA LEU A 269 9.50 13.51 -15.62
C LEU A 269 9.71 12.20 -16.40
N VAL A 270 8.63 11.57 -16.89
CA VAL A 270 8.74 10.37 -17.73
C VAL A 270 9.00 10.81 -19.18
N PRO A 271 10.07 10.34 -19.84
CA PRO A 271 10.31 10.66 -21.24
C PRO A 271 9.14 10.18 -22.09
N LYS A 272 8.55 11.10 -22.88
CA LYS A 272 7.53 10.75 -23.87
C LYS A 272 8.20 9.88 -24.94
N SER A 273 7.87 8.59 -24.95
CA SER A 273 8.25 7.64 -26.00
C SER A 273 7.42 7.84 -27.25
#